data_AF-A0A8J7BQE2-F1
#
_entry.id   AF-A0A8J7BQE2-F1
#
_cell.length_a   1.000
_cell.length_b   1.000
_cell.length_c   1.000
_cell.angle_alpha   90.00
_cell.angle_beta   90.00
_cell.angle_gamma   90.00
#
_symmetry.space_group_name_H-M   'P 1'
#
loop_
_entity.id
_entity.type
_entity.pdbx_description
1 polymer ?
#
loop_
_entity_poly.entity_id
_entity_poly.type
_entity_poly.pdbx_seq_one_letter_code
_entity_poly.pdbx_strand_id
1 'polypeptide(L)'
;MVSTIQQPSNHPLAEYVHRLEAGEALLANSQVNVLEVVGILKSYGIVLDAYSKNLIYIADHQFLELFPFFKYFNGEVSLGKLLQFWNHDRINYEYAEYVMKTMLWHGGGDLDTYLDSPEFLERAQRVMQAKTKNNWLVSGLQRVFPDFLPEQIRQLAYYKVLGLFWRVMSDMFIDLSDRFDRKEIQSIAEVVQHVQDALVAAANQPLIYTVEVKGQVYDIIPESAGLTFLMDAAVPYVDTIFFRGTPFLGTVSYNAQAQQIPVFQDQFIYGALYADPLPIGGAGIPPTLLMQDMRHFLPDYLHDIYRQGLRGEDDLRVKICESFQKSMFCVTTAAIRGLMPHPLDTEDPKQRQANRAYLEKWMDRFIPSRLEIVNVPDRY
;
A
#
# COMPACT_ATOMS: atom_id res chain seq x y z
N MET A 1 13.84 46.21 -8.15
CA MET A 1 13.04 44.96 -8.21
C MET A 1 12.34 44.84 -6.88
N VAL A 2 11.01 44.86 -6.86
CA VAL A 2 10.26 44.68 -5.61
C VAL A 2 10.36 43.19 -5.29
N SER A 3 11.11 42.84 -4.25
CA SER A 3 11.12 41.49 -3.71
C SER A 3 9.74 41.26 -3.11
N THR A 4 8.82 40.66 -3.87
CA THR A 4 7.49 40.31 -3.39
C THR A 4 7.66 39.21 -2.35
N ILE A 5 7.75 39.59 -1.07
CA ILE A 5 7.77 38.65 0.04
C ILE A 5 6.44 37.91 0.00
N GLN A 6 6.48 36.62 -0.33
CA GLN A 6 5.30 35.77 -0.38
C GLN A 6 4.68 35.73 1.02
N GLN A 7 3.40 36.08 1.16
CA GLN A 7 2.74 36.04 2.47
C GLN A 7 2.70 34.61 3.01
N PRO A 8 2.90 34.37 4.32
CA PRO A 8 2.87 33.03 4.89
C PRO A 8 1.52 32.35 4.66
N SER A 9 1.50 31.01 4.68
CA SER A 9 0.25 30.27 4.58
C SER A 9 -0.61 30.51 5.82
N ASN A 10 -1.92 30.68 5.63
CA ASN A 10 -2.89 30.81 6.72
C ASN A 10 -3.60 29.48 7.03
N HIS A 11 -3.16 28.37 6.41
CA HIS A 11 -3.76 27.05 6.61
C HIS A 11 -3.55 26.56 8.07
N PRO A 12 -4.49 25.81 8.68
CA PRO A 12 -4.30 25.28 10.04
C PRO A 12 -3.00 24.47 10.23
N LEU A 13 -2.59 23.77 9.17
CA LEU A 13 -1.34 23.01 9.07
C LEU A 13 -0.22 23.78 8.33
N ALA A 14 -0.19 25.11 8.43
CA ALA A 14 0.79 25.96 7.71
C ALA A 14 2.26 25.60 8.01
N GLU A 15 2.56 25.13 9.22
CA GLU A 15 3.90 24.65 9.58
C GLU A 15 4.38 23.55 8.62
N TYR A 16 3.51 22.57 8.31
CA TYR A 16 3.83 21.48 7.39
C TYR A 16 3.96 21.96 5.95
N VAL A 17 3.18 22.97 5.53
CA VAL A 17 3.38 23.62 4.23
C VAL A 17 4.78 24.21 4.14
N HIS A 18 5.20 24.97 5.14
CA HIS A 18 6.52 25.61 5.17
C HIS A 18 7.67 24.60 5.21
N ARG A 19 7.51 23.50 5.96
CA ARG A 19 8.47 22.38 5.96
C ARG A 19 8.62 21.75 4.58
N LEU A 20 7.50 21.45 3.91
CA LEU A 20 7.53 20.89 2.56
C LEU A 20 8.14 21.86 1.54
N GLU A 21 7.85 23.16 1.65
CA GLU A 21 8.47 24.22 0.83
C GLU A 21 9.99 24.34 1.05
N ALA A 22 10.46 24.03 2.26
CA ALA A 22 11.88 23.99 2.59
C ALA A 22 12.58 22.67 2.16
N GLY A 23 11.85 21.72 1.59
CA GLY A 23 12.37 20.42 1.18
C GLY A 23 12.46 19.39 2.29
N GLU A 24 11.87 19.69 3.44
CA GLU A 24 11.68 18.74 4.53
C GLU A 24 10.49 17.82 4.26
N ALA A 25 10.12 17.01 5.26
CA ALA A 25 9.05 16.04 5.16
C ALA A 25 7.89 16.35 6.11
N LEU A 26 6.78 15.61 5.95
CA LEU A 26 5.66 15.61 6.90
C LEU A 26 6.07 15.13 8.30
N LEU A 27 6.93 14.10 8.35
CA LEU A 27 7.53 13.62 9.60
C LEU A 27 8.75 14.46 9.98
N ALA A 28 8.83 14.86 11.25
CA ALA A 28 9.93 15.68 11.76
C ALA A 28 11.26 14.93 11.69
N ASN A 29 12.33 15.65 11.34
CA ASN A 29 13.65 15.07 11.29
C ASN A 29 14.23 14.90 12.70
N SER A 30 14.45 13.66 13.11
CA SER A 30 15.17 13.31 14.34
C SER A 30 15.87 11.96 14.15
N GLN A 31 16.96 11.72 14.89
CA GLN A 31 17.67 10.44 14.79
C GLN A 31 16.77 9.24 15.15
N VAL A 32 15.88 9.43 16.12
CA VAL A 32 14.91 8.40 16.53
C VAL A 32 13.93 8.10 15.39
N ASN A 33 13.35 9.14 14.77
CA ASN A 33 12.44 8.95 13.63
C ASN A 33 13.15 8.27 12.45
N VAL A 34 14.41 8.59 12.17
CA VAL A 34 15.20 7.91 11.12
C VAL A 34 15.35 6.42 11.44
N LEU A 35 15.74 6.08 12.68
CA LEU A 35 15.90 4.69 13.11
C LEU A 35 14.58 3.91 13.00
N GLU A 36 13.49 4.49 13.50
CA GLU A 36 12.16 3.89 13.43
C GLU A 36 11.71 3.65 12.00
N VAL A 37 11.80 4.68 11.14
CA VAL A 37 11.33 4.61 9.75
C VAL A 37 12.16 3.61 8.96
N VAL A 38 13.48 3.65 9.05
CA VAL A 38 14.32 2.68 8.33
C VAL A 38 14.09 1.27 8.87
N GLY A 39 14.07 1.09 10.20
CA GLY A 39 13.91 -0.23 10.81
C GLY A 39 12.56 -0.88 10.51
N ILE A 40 11.47 -0.11 10.58
CA ILE A 40 10.16 -0.64 10.25
C ILE A 40 10.01 -0.93 8.76
N LEU A 41 10.59 -0.11 7.89
CA LEU A 41 10.58 -0.35 6.45
C LEU A 41 11.41 -1.58 6.07
N LYS A 42 12.53 -1.87 6.76
CA LYS A 42 13.27 -3.13 6.60
C LYS A 42 12.37 -4.34 6.88
N SER A 43 11.74 -4.35 8.04
CA SER A 43 10.81 -5.41 8.44
C SER A 43 9.64 -5.54 7.45
N TYR A 44 9.05 -4.40 7.07
CA TYR A 44 7.96 -4.38 6.11
C TYR A 44 8.39 -4.87 4.73
N GLY A 45 9.59 -4.52 4.27
CA GLY A 45 10.15 -4.98 3.00
C GLY A 45 10.24 -6.51 2.92
N ILE A 46 10.63 -7.18 4.01
CA ILE A 46 10.66 -8.65 4.10
C ILE A 46 9.25 -9.24 4.00
N VAL A 47 8.28 -8.67 4.73
CA VAL A 47 6.89 -9.12 4.68
C VAL A 47 6.26 -8.88 3.30
N LEU A 48 6.55 -7.74 2.68
CA LEU A 48 6.10 -7.41 1.32
C LEU A 48 6.68 -8.35 0.27
N ASP A 49 7.93 -8.80 0.41
CA ASP A 49 8.51 -9.82 -0.48
C ASP A 49 7.66 -11.10 -0.46
N ALA A 50 7.32 -11.57 0.74
CA ALA A 50 6.50 -12.75 0.93
C ALA A 50 5.09 -12.55 0.37
N TYR A 51 4.45 -11.40 0.65
CA TYR A 51 3.14 -11.06 0.12
C TYR A 51 3.13 -10.97 -1.40
N SER A 52 4.10 -10.27 -2.00
CA SER A 52 4.26 -10.13 -3.45
C SER A 52 4.33 -11.49 -4.13
N LYS A 53 5.21 -12.37 -3.65
CA LYS A 53 5.34 -13.76 -4.15
C LYS A 53 4.03 -14.51 -4.08
N ASN A 54 3.31 -14.39 -2.96
CA ASN A 54 2.05 -15.10 -2.79
C ASN A 54 0.92 -14.56 -3.68
N LEU A 55 0.75 -13.25 -3.79
CA LEU A 55 -0.27 -12.65 -4.64
C LEU A 55 -0.06 -13.02 -6.12
N ILE A 56 1.20 -12.93 -6.59
CA ILE A 56 1.56 -13.35 -7.95
C ILE A 56 1.29 -14.85 -8.13
N TYR A 57 1.66 -15.69 -7.16
CA TYR A 57 1.37 -17.12 -7.21
C TYR A 57 -0.13 -17.42 -7.29
N ILE A 58 -0.96 -16.70 -6.53
CA ILE A 58 -2.41 -16.88 -6.56
C ILE A 58 -2.97 -16.53 -7.95
N ALA A 59 -2.55 -15.39 -8.51
CA ALA A 59 -2.95 -14.97 -9.84
C ALA A 59 -2.56 -16.01 -10.90
N ASP A 60 -1.29 -16.41 -10.92
CA ASP A 60 -0.72 -17.22 -12.00
C ASP A 60 -1.08 -18.71 -11.88
N HIS A 61 -1.08 -19.27 -10.67
CA HIS A 61 -1.15 -20.72 -10.45
C HIS A 61 -2.44 -21.20 -9.77
N GLN A 62 -3.26 -20.30 -9.21
CA GLN A 62 -4.59 -20.63 -8.68
C GLN A 62 -5.71 -20.07 -9.57
N PHE A 63 -5.39 -19.78 -10.83
CA PHE A 63 -6.30 -19.18 -11.80
C PHE A 63 -7.59 -19.99 -11.99
N LEU A 64 -8.71 -19.41 -11.58
CA LEU A 64 -10.06 -19.99 -11.63
C LEU A 64 -10.17 -21.38 -10.97
N GLU A 65 -9.35 -21.63 -9.95
CA GLU A 65 -9.52 -22.80 -9.08
C GLU A 65 -10.66 -22.54 -8.09
N LEU A 66 -11.72 -23.35 -8.11
CA LEU A 66 -12.90 -23.14 -7.27
C LEU A 66 -12.61 -23.31 -5.77
N PHE A 67 -11.70 -24.21 -5.43
CA PHE A 67 -11.36 -24.56 -4.05
C PHE A 67 -9.84 -24.50 -3.86
N PRO A 68 -9.26 -23.29 -3.77
CA PRO A 68 -7.81 -23.11 -3.74
C PRO A 68 -7.28 -23.31 -2.30
N PHE A 69 -7.45 -24.53 -1.76
CA PHE A 69 -7.12 -24.88 -0.37
C PHE A 69 -5.67 -24.55 0.01
N PHE A 70 -4.74 -24.64 -0.95
CA PHE A 70 -3.32 -24.43 -0.74
C PHE A 70 -2.80 -23.13 -1.35
N LYS A 71 -3.69 -22.13 -1.57
CA LYS A 71 -3.31 -20.84 -2.19
C LYS A 71 -2.17 -20.10 -1.49
N TYR A 72 -1.98 -20.33 -0.21
CA TYR A 72 -0.92 -19.72 0.61
C TYR A 72 0.37 -20.54 0.69
N PHE A 73 0.44 -21.68 -0.01
CA PHE A 73 1.60 -22.57 0.04
C PHE A 73 2.64 -22.26 -1.04
N ASN A 74 2.35 -21.37 -1.99
CA ASN A 74 3.23 -21.03 -3.11
C ASN A 74 3.72 -22.27 -3.89
N GLY A 75 2.86 -23.28 -4.03
CA GLY A 75 3.18 -24.54 -4.72
C GLY A 75 3.94 -25.57 -3.89
N GLU A 76 4.37 -25.20 -2.68
CA GLU A 76 5.21 -26.04 -1.82
C GLU A 76 4.38 -26.72 -0.71
N VAL A 77 3.60 -27.74 -1.05
CA VAL A 77 2.80 -28.47 -0.05
C VAL A 77 3.65 -29.54 0.64
N SER A 78 3.80 -29.44 1.96
CA SER A 78 4.48 -30.44 2.80
C SER A 78 3.79 -30.60 4.15
N LEU A 79 3.95 -31.76 4.79
CA LEU A 79 3.39 -32.01 6.13
C LEU A 79 3.90 -30.98 7.16
N GLY A 80 5.19 -30.62 7.09
CA GLY A 80 5.77 -29.60 7.97
C GLY A 80 5.09 -28.24 7.81
N LYS A 81 4.90 -27.78 6.56
CA LYS A 81 4.23 -26.52 6.26
C LYS A 81 2.75 -26.55 6.67
N LEU A 82 2.08 -27.69 6.53
CA LEU A 82 0.70 -27.87 7.02
C LEU A 82 0.60 -27.71 8.53
N LEU A 83 1.50 -28.35 9.28
CA LEU A 83 1.54 -28.24 10.75
C LEU A 83 1.85 -26.80 11.20
N GLN A 84 2.79 -26.13 10.54
CA GLN A 84 3.08 -24.71 10.77
C GLN A 84 1.83 -23.84 10.57
N PHE A 85 1.12 -24.03 9.46
CA PHE A 85 -0.09 -23.28 9.14
C PHE A 85 -1.22 -23.54 10.16
N TRP A 86 -1.43 -24.79 10.58
CA TRP A 86 -2.43 -25.13 11.61
C TRP A 86 -2.10 -24.56 12.98
N ASN A 87 -0.82 -24.44 13.31
CA ASN A 87 -0.36 -23.80 14.54
C ASN A 87 -0.26 -22.26 14.42
N HIS A 88 -0.68 -21.69 13.29
CA HIS A 88 -0.62 -20.26 13.01
C HIS A 88 0.81 -19.67 13.05
N ASP A 89 1.81 -20.51 12.80
CA ASP A 89 3.22 -20.12 12.62
C ASP A 89 3.47 -19.88 11.13
N ARG A 90 2.90 -18.77 10.63
CA ARG A 90 2.89 -18.41 9.21
C ARG A 90 2.80 -16.90 9.03
N ILE A 91 3.17 -16.44 7.83
CA ILE A 91 2.85 -15.10 7.34
C ILE A 91 1.34 -14.98 7.09
N ASN A 92 0.72 -13.93 7.60
CA ASN A 92 -0.73 -13.66 7.52
C ASN A 92 -1.12 -13.06 6.16
N TYR A 93 -1.02 -13.87 5.09
CA TYR A 93 -1.40 -13.51 3.72
C TYR A 93 -2.83 -12.99 3.56
N GLU A 94 -3.72 -13.22 4.53
CA GLU A 94 -5.06 -12.64 4.56
C GLU A 94 -5.02 -11.10 4.56
N TYR A 95 -3.98 -10.49 5.13
CA TYR A 95 -3.81 -9.04 5.06
C TYR A 95 -3.51 -8.57 3.63
N ALA A 96 -2.69 -9.33 2.89
CA ALA A 96 -2.43 -9.06 1.48
C ALA A 96 -3.72 -9.10 0.64
N GLU A 97 -4.57 -10.10 0.88
CA GLU A 97 -5.87 -10.19 0.21
C GLU A 97 -6.83 -9.09 0.65
N TYR A 98 -6.79 -8.67 1.92
CA TYR A 98 -7.57 -7.55 2.43
C TYR A 98 -7.20 -6.26 1.68
N VAL A 99 -5.91 -5.99 1.51
CA VAL A 99 -5.43 -4.83 0.74
C VAL A 99 -5.88 -4.91 -0.72
N MET A 100 -5.67 -6.07 -1.37
CA MET A 100 -6.10 -6.28 -2.76
C MET A 100 -7.62 -6.06 -2.93
N LYS A 101 -8.44 -6.61 -2.04
CA LYS A 101 -9.91 -6.41 -2.07
C LYS A 101 -10.30 -4.96 -1.83
N THR A 102 -9.55 -4.26 -0.99
CA THR A 102 -9.78 -2.83 -0.74
C THR A 102 -9.52 -2.02 -2.00
N MET A 103 -8.43 -2.31 -2.72
CA MET A 103 -8.15 -1.69 -4.02
C MET A 103 -9.23 -2.01 -5.05
N LEU A 104 -9.61 -3.29 -5.19
CA LEU A 104 -10.66 -3.73 -6.12
C LEU A 104 -11.99 -3.00 -5.85
N TRP A 105 -12.37 -2.81 -4.59
CA TRP A 105 -13.66 -2.22 -4.23
C TRP A 105 -13.71 -0.69 -4.37
N HIS A 106 -12.59 -0.01 -4.10
CA HIS A 106 -12.48 1.43 -4.34
C HIS A 106 -12.25 1.77 -5.82
N GLY A 107 -11.66 0.83 -6.57
CA GLY A 107 -11.30 1.00 -7.98
C GLY A 107 -10.28 2.11 -8.21
N GLY A 108 -10.26 2.61 -9.45
CA GLY A 108 -9.49 3.78 -9.86
C GLY A 108 -8.28 3.49 -10.76
N GLY A 109 -7.76 4.56 -11.36
CA GLY A 109 -6.68 4.51 -12.36
C GLY A 109 -7.13 3.92 -13.70
N ASP A 110 -6.19 3.78 -14.63
CA ASP A 110 -6.51 3.20 -15.94
C ASP A 110 -6.63 1.67 -15.87
N LEU A 111 -6.15 1.05 -14.78
CA LEU A 111 -6.40 -0.38 -14.50
C LEU A 111 -7.90 -0.69 -14.44
N ASP A 112 -8.66 0.03 -13.64
CA ASP A 112 -10.09 -0.24 -13.48
C ASP A 112 -10.86 0.05 -14.78
N THR A 113 -10.49 1.14 -15.44
CA THR A 113 -11.00 1.50 -16.78
C THR A 113 -10.72 0.39 -17.82
N TYR A 114 -9.53 -0.21 -17.78
CA TYR A 114 -9.16 -1.32 -18.64
C TYR A 114 -9.98 -2.58 -18.31
N LEU A 115 -10.17 -2.90 -17.03
CA LEU A 115 -10.93 -4.07 -16.59
C LEU A 115 -12.43 -3.97 -16.89
N ASP A 116 -12.95 -2.76 -17.14
CA ASP A 116 -14.31 -2.53 -17.66
C ASP A 116 -14.40 -2.58 -19.19
N SER A 117 -13.27 -2.67 -19.90
CA SER A 117 -13.23 -2.54 -21.35
C SER A 117 -13.76 -3.80 -22.07
N PRO A 118 -14.30 -3.64 -23.30
CA PRO A 118 -14.62 -4.78 -24.17
C PRO A 118 -13.40 -5.63 -24.50
N GLU A 119 -12.20 -5.02 -24.55
CA GLU A 119 -10.95 -5.76 -24.80
C GLU A 119 -10.66 -6.76 -23.68
N PHE A 120 -10.73 -6.32 -22.43
CA PHE A 120 -10.54 -7.20 -21.27
C PHE A 120 -11.58 -8.33 -21.28
N LEU A 121 -12.85 -8.02 -21.52
CA LEU A 121 -13.91 -9.02 -21.58
C LEU A 121 -13.65 -10.08 -22.66
N GLU A 122 -13.20 -9.67 -23.84
CA GLU A 122 -12.86 -10.62 -24.91
C GLU A 122 -11.70 -11.55 -24.50
N ARG A 123 -10.65 -10.99 -23.88
CA ARG A 123 -9.50 -11.77 -23.39
C ARG A 123 -9.91 -12.74 -22.28
N ALA A 124 -10.69 -12.26 -21.31
CA ALA A 124 -11.24 -13.05 -20.23
C ALA A 124 -12.10 -14.21 -20.77
N GLN A 125 -12.97 -13.96 -21.75
CA GLN A 125 -13.78 -15.01 -22.38
C GLN A 125 -12.95 -16.10 -23.03
N ARG A 126 -11.88 -15.74 -23.75
CA ARG A 126 -11.00 -16.71 -24.43
C ARG A 126 -10.33 -17.66 -23.43
N VAL A 127 -9.73 -17.12 -22.36
CA VAL A 127 -9.07 -17.95 -21.34
C VAL A 127 -10.07 -18.76 -20.52
N MET A 128 -11.24 -18.20 -20.22
CA MET A 128 -12.32 -18.90 -19.53
C MET A 128 -12.77 -20.13 -20.31
N GLN A 129 -13.05 -19.98 -21.61
CA GLN A 129 -13.44 -21.11 -22.47
C GLN A 129 -12.36 -22.19 -22.49
N ALA A 130 -11.08 -21.82 -22.55
CA ALA A 130 -9.97 -22.77 -22.50
C ALA A 130 -9.90 -23.54 -21.17
N LYS A 131 -10.06 -22.83 -20.04
CA LYS A 131 -10.05 -23.42 -18.70
C LYS A 131 -11.25 -24.34 -18.48
N THR A 132 -12.46 -23.89 -18.85
CA THR A 132 -13.71 -24.60 -18.54
C THR A 132 -14.08 -25.69 -19.54
N LYS A 133 -13.46 -25.77 -20.73
CA LYS A 133 -13.80 -26.72 -21.82
C LYS A 133 -14.13 -28.15 -21.39
N ASN A 134 -13.43 -28.68 -20.38
CA ASN A 134 -13.60 -30.07 -19.91
C ASN A 134 -14.28 -30.17 -18.53
N ASN A 135 -14.64 -29.04 -17.92
CA ASN A 135 -15.28 -28.96 -16.61
C ASN A 135 -16.75 -28.53 -16.78
N TRP A 136 -17.61 -29.52 -16.98
CA TRP A 136 -19.05 -29.31 -17.25
C TRP A 136 -19.77 -28.55 -16.13
N LEU A 137 -19.34 -28.68 -14.87
CA LEU A 137 -19.88 -27.93 -13.74
C LEU A 137 -19.58 -26.43 -13.89
N VAL A 138 -18.32 -26.08 -14.14
CA VAL A 138 -17.91 -24.67 -14.28
C VAL A 138 -18.45 -24.07 -15.58
N SER A 139 -18.50 -24.83 -16.67
CA SER A 139 -19.18 -24.38 -17.89
C SER A 139 -20.68 -24.17 -17.68
N GLY A 140 -21.33 -24.98 -16.85
CA GLY A 140 -22.72 -24.78 -16.45
C GLY A 140 -22.91 -23.48 -15.66
N LEU A 141 -22.05 -23.26 -14.65
CA LEU A 141 -22.03 -22.03 -13.85
C LEU A 141 -21.87 -20.79 -14.74
N GLN A 142 -20.94 -20.84 -15.70
CA GLN A 142 -20.69 -19.75 -16.64
C GLN A 142 -21.92 -19.42 -17.51
N ARG A 143 -22.70 -20.41 -17.92
CA ARG A 143 -23.90 -20.17 -18.75
C ARG A 143 -25.04 -19.54 -17.95
N VAL A 144 -25.18 -19.91 -16.68
CA VAL A 144 -26.25 -19.41 -15.80
C VAL A 144 -25.88 -18.04 -15.21
N PHE A 145 -24.60 -17.85 -14.88
CA PHE A 145 -24.05 -16.64 -14.28
C PHE A 145 -22.87 -16.13 -15.12
N PRO A 146 -23.15 -15.48 -16.27
CA PRO A 146 -22.12 -15.06 -17.22
C PRO A 146 -21.09 -14.10 -16.64
N ASP A 147 -21.47 -13.29 -15.64
CA ASP A 147 -20.61 -12.27 -15.04
C ASP A 147 -19.76 -12.80 -13.87
N PHE A 148 -20.04 -14.02 -13.36
CA PHE A 148 -19.32 -14.55 -12.19
C PHE A 148 -17.83 -14.76 -12.45
N LEU A 149 -17.47 -15.46 -13.53
CA LEU A 149 -16.07 -15.77 -13.84
C LEU A 149 -15.27 -14.54 -14.34
N PRO A 150 -15.82 -13.63 -15.17
CA PRO A 150 -15.14 -12.38 -15.50
C PRO A 150 -14.76 -11.58 -14.26
N GLU A 151 -15.65 -11.48 -13.26
CA GLU A 151 -15.33 -10.80 -11.99
C GLU A 151 -14.26 -11.53 -11.16
N GLN A 152 -14.19 -12.86 -11.22
CA GLN A 152 -13.06 -13.59 -10.63
C GLN A 152 -11.74 -13.27 -11.36
N ILE A 153 -11.76 -13.11 -12.68
CA ILE A 153 -10.57 -12.71 -13.45
C ILE A 153 -10.17 -11.27 -13.11
N ARG A 154 -11.15 -10.35 -12.96
CA ARG A 154 -10.91 -8.98 -12.47
C ARG A 154 -10.18 -9.01 -11.13
N GLN A 155 -10.68 -9.80 -10.19
CA GLN A 155 -10.02 -9.96 -8.89
C GLN A 155 -8.59 -10.48 -9.04
N LEU A 156 -8.36 -11.51 -9.86
CA LEU A 156 -7.01 -12.06 -10.12
C LEU A 156 -6.06 -11.05 -10.79
N ALA A 157 -6.59 -10.13 -11.62
CA ALA A 157 -5.81 -9.01 -12.15
C ALA A 157 -5.34 -8.07 -11.03
N TYR A 158 -6.19 -7.74 -10.06
CA TYR A 158 -5.78 -6.98 -8.87
C TYR A 158 -4.78 -7.73 -7.99
N TYR A 159 -4.89 -9.06 -7.85
CA TYR A 159 -3.82 -9.87 -7.21
C TYR A 159 -2.48 -9.66 -7.92
N LYS A 160 -2.47 -9.80 -9.25
CA LYS A 160 -1.24 -9.68 -10.04
C LYS A 160 -0.65 -8.27 -9.90
N VAL A 161 -1.44 -7.24 -10.13
CA VAL A 161 -0.98 -5.84 -10.10
C VAL A 161 -0.46 -5.46 -8.71
N LEU A 162 -1.18 -5.80 -7.63
CA LEU A 162 -0.69 -5.54 -6.28
C LEU A 162 0.60 -6.31 -5.98
N GLY A 163 0.70 -7.56 -6.43
CA GLY A 163 1.91 -8.36 -6.29
C GLY A 163 3.12 -7.75 -7.00
N LEU A 164 2.94 -7.23 -8.21
CA LEU A 164 3.97 -6.49 -8.97
C LEU A 164 4.34 -5.18 -8.28
N PHE A 165 3.35 -4.43 -7.79
CA PHE A 165 3.59 -3.20 -7.05
C PHE A 165 4.45 -3.45 -5.80
N TRP A 166 4.08 -4.44 -4.99
CA TRP A 166 4.83 -4.77 -3.77
C TRP A 166 6.20 -5.39 -4.01
N ARG A 167 6.47 -5.94 -5.21
CA ARG A 167 7.83 -6.34 -5.58
C ARG A 167 8.77 -5.13 -5.57
N VAL A 168 8.38 -4.06 -6.28
CA VAL A 168 9.16 -2.82 -6.34
C VAL A 168 9.31 -2.20 -4.96
N MET A 169 8.21 -2.13 -4.19
CA MET A 169 8.24 -1.54 -2.85
C MET A 169 9.13 -2.31 -1.88
N SER A 170 9.08 -3.65 -1.95
CA SER A 170 9.95 -4.51 -1.14
C SER A 170 11.42 -4.25 -1.43
N ASP A 171 11.82 -4.31 -2.70
CA ASP A 171 13.22 -4.12 -3.10
C ASP A 171 13.73 -2.72 -2.69
N MET A 172 12.90 -1.69 -2.86
CA MET A 172 13.19 -0.32 -2.43
C MET A 172 13.41 -0.23 -0.91
N PHE A 173 12.53 -0.80 -0.09
CA PHE A 173 12.66 -0.72 1.37
C PHE A 173 13.85 -1.50 1.91
N ILE A 174 14.22 -2.61 1.27
CA ILE A 174 15.44 -3.35 1.61
C ILE A 174 16.68 -2.54 1.25
N ASP A 175 16.75 -1.94 0.05
CA ASP A 175 17.89 -1.08 -0.31
C ASP A 175 18.01 0.14 0.61
N LEU A 176 16.89 0.75 1.02
CA LEU A 176 16.91 1.83 2.02
C LEU A 176 17.62 1.41 3.31
N SER A 177 17.31 0.21 3.83
CA SER A 177 17.97 -0.33 5.02
C SER A 177 19.45 -0.58 4.78
N ASP A 178 19.83 -1.13 3.62
CA ASP A 178 21.23 -1.42 3.31
C ASP A 178 22.05 -0.12 3.17
N ARG A 179 21.46 0.93 2.59
CA ARG A 179 22.04 2.27 2.50
C ARG A 179 22.20 2.92 3.88
N PHE A 180 21.22 2.74 4.76
CA PHE A 180 21.32 3.18 6.14
C PHE A 180 22.44 2.46 6.89
N ASP A 181 22.58 1.13 6.73
CA ASP A 181 23.66 0.35 7.34
C ASP A 181 25.05 0.81 6.83
N ARG A 182 25.12 1.30 5.59
CA ARG A 182 26.31 1.96 5.01
C ARG A 182 26.50 3.43 5.43
N LYS A 183 25.62 3.98 6.27
CA LYS A 183 25.63 5.38 6.75
C LYS A 183 25.35 6.43 5.66
N GLU A 184 24.72 6.02 4.57
CA GLU A 184 24.34 6.90 3.46
C GLU A 184 23.01 7.64 3.72
N ILE A 185 22.22 7.16 4.68
CA ILE A 185 20.94 7.76 5.09
C ILE A 185 21.08 8.21 6.55
N GLN A 186 20.94 9.50 6.81
CA GLN A 186 21.12 10.13 8.12
C GLN A 186 19.95 11.05 8.52
N SER A 187 19.01 11.30 7.60
CA SER A 187 17.88 12.20 7.81
C SER A 187 16.60 11.67 7.15
N ILE A 188 15.45 12.17 7.62
CA ILE A 188 14.14 11.88 7.02
C ILE A 188 14.06 12.42 5.59
N ALA A 189 14.70 13.55 5.29
CA ALA A 189 14.74 14.10 3.94
C ALA A 189 15.43 13.13 2.95
N GLU A 190 16.51 12.47 3.37
CA GLU A 190 17.19 11.44 2.56
C GLU A 190 16.36 10.17 2.41
N VAL A 191 15.62 9.76 3.44
CA VAL A 191 14.64 8.66 3.33
C VAL A 191 13.58 8.99 2.27
N VAL A 192 13.00 10.19 2.34
CA VAL A 192 12.00 10.65 1.36
C VAL A 192 12.59 10.71 -0.04
N GLN A 193 13.80 11.23 -0.19
CA GLN A 193 14.48 11.30 -1.48
C GLN A 193 14.72 9.91 -2.07
N HIS A 194 15.20 8.96 -1.26
CA HIS A 194 15.38 7.57 -1.67
C HIS A 194 14.08 6.95 -2.20
N VAL A 195 12.98 7.12 -1.48
CA VAL A 195 11.66 6.62 -1.91
C VAL A 195 11.22 7.29 -3.21
N GLN A 196 11.38 8.61 -3.32
CA GLN A 196 11.03 9.35 -4.53
C GLN A 196 11.82 8.85 -5.75
N ASP A 197 13.14 8.70 -5.61
CA ASP A 197 14.02 8.26 -6.70
C ASP A 197 13.65 6.85 -7.19
N ALA A 198 13.34 5.94 -6.26
CA ALA A 198 12.92 4.58 -6.58
C ALA A 198 11.55 4.53 -7.28
N LEU A 199 10.58 5.33 -6.83
CA LEU A 199 9.27 5.45 -7.50
C LEU A 199 9.42 6.00 -8.93
N VAL A 200 10.30 6.99 -9.14
CA VAL A 200 10.59 7.54 -10.46
C VAL A 200 11.29 6.51 -11.35
N ALA A 201 12.27 5.77 -10.81
CA ALA A 201 12.99 4.74 -11.55
C ALA A 201 12.07 3.60 -12.00
N ALA A 202 11.07 3.25 -11.19
CA ALA A 202 10.08 2.23 -11.52
C ALA A 202 8.89 2.76 -12.35
N ALA A 203 8.77 4.07 -12.57
CA ALA A 203 7.50 4.68 -12.97
C ALA A 203 6.88 4.08 -14.23
N ASN A 204 7.70 3.81 -15.24
CA ASN A 204 7.29 3.29 -16.54
C ASN A 204 7.37 1.76 -16.64
N GLN A 205 7.60 1.04 -15.54
CA GLN A 205 7.58 -0.42 -15.57
C GLN A 205 6.18 -0.91 -15.97
N PRO A 206 6.06 -1.76 -17.01
CA PRO A 206 4.77 -2.18 -17.50
C PRO A 206 4.12 -3.18 -16.53
N LEU A 207 2.81 -3.03 -16.32
CA LEU A 207 2.01 -3.95 -15.52
C LEU A 207 1.36 -4.98 -16.46
N ILE A 208 1.99 -6.15 -16.59
CA ILE A 208 1.55 -7.21 -17.49
C ILE A 208 1.03 -8.40 -16.69
N TYR A 209 -0.07 -8.98 -17.16
CA TYR A 209 -0.62 -10.20 -16.60
C TYR A 209 -0.90 -11.22 -17.70
N THR A 210 -0.16 -12.32 -17.67
CA THR A 210 -0.41 -13.49 -18.50
C THR A 210 -0.68 -14.70 -17.61
N VAL A 211 -1.44 -15.65 -18.15
CA VAL A 211 -1.73 -16.92 -17.47
C VAL A 211 -1.56 -18.08 -18.43
N GLU A 212 -0.98 -19.17 -17.93
CA GLU A 212 -0.87 -20.41 -18.69
C GLU A 212 -2.04 -21.35 -18.38
N VAL A 213 -2.77 -21.75 -19.43
CA VAL A 213 -3.85 -22.75 -19.33
C VAL A 213 -3.58 -23.85 -20.35
N LYS A 214 -3.30 -25.07 -19.85
CA LYS A 214 -3.07 -26.28 -20.67
C LYS A 214 -1.93 -26.11 -21.70
N GLY A 215 -0.83 -25.47 -21.31
CA GLY A 215 0.34 -25.26 -22.19
C GLY A 215 0.18 -24.12 -23.20
N GLN A 216 -0.92 -23.35 -23.13
CA GLN A 216 -1.13 -22.14 -23.91
C GLN A 216 -1.13 -20.92 -23.00
N VAL A 217 -0.42 -19.87 -23.41
CA VAL A 217 -0.37 -18.58 -22.71
C VAL A 217 -1.49 -17.66 -23.20
N TYR A 218 -2.16 -17.00 -22.27
CA TYR A 218 -3.22 -16.02 -22.53
C TYR A 218 -2.88 -14.70 -21.83
N ASP A 219 -2.96 -13.60 -22.57
CA ASP A 219 -2.78 -12.27 -22.00
C ASP A 219 -4.10 -11.77 -21.41
N ILE A 220 -4.09 -11.48 -20.11
CA ILE A 220 -5.20 -10.85 -19.37
C ILE A 220 -5.03 -9.34 -19.35
N ILE A 221 -3.81 -8.88 -19.06
CA ILE A 221 -3.37 -7.49 -19.22
C ILE A 221 -2.15 -7.51 -20.15
N PRO A 222 -2.30 -7.18 -21.44
CA PRO A 222 -1.19 -7.11 -22.38
C PRO A 222 -0.39 -5.82 -22.22
N GLU A 223 0.84 -5.79 -22.76
CA GLU A 223 1.64 -4.56 -22.83
C GLU A 223 0.92 -3.44 -23.62
N SER A 224 0.10 -3.81 -24.61
CA SER A 224 -0.69 -2.85 -25.40
C SER A 224 -1.76 -2.11 -24.60
N ALA A 225 -2.10 -2.58 -23.39
CA ALA A 225 -3.00 -1.85 -22.49
C ALA A 225 -2.36 -0.57 -21.93
N GLY A 226 -1.03 -0.43 -22.02
CA GLY A 226 -0.32 0.78 -21.62
C GLY A 226 -0.26 1.03 -20.12
N LEU A 227 -0.62 0.05 -19.29
CA LEU A 227 -0.61 0.18 -17.83
C LEU A 227 0.82 0.19 -17.27
N THR A 228 1.09 1.14 -16.38
CA THR A 228 2.41 1.41 -15.81
C THR A 228 2.39 1.44 -14.28
N PHE A 229 3.52 1.10 -13.67
CA PHE A 229 3.66 1.01 -12.22
C PHE A 229 3.20 2.25 -11.46
N LEU A 230 3.64 3.45 -11.85
CA LEU A 230 3.37 4.65 -11.05
C LEU A 230 1.90 5.07 -11.15
N MET A 231 1.38 5.23 -12.36
CA MET A 231 0.05 5.78 -12.58
C MET A 231 -1.06 4.78 -12.28
N ASP A 232 -0.83 3.49 -12.53
CA ASP A 232 -1.90 2.48 -12.50
C ASP A 232 -1.83 1.54 -11.29
N ALA A 233 -0.74 1.57 -10.54
CA ALA A 233 -0.65 0.85 -9.27
C ALA A 233 -0.30 1.76 -8.09
N ALA A 234 0.79 2.53 -8.15
CA ALA A 234 1.28 3.26 -6.98
C ALA A 234 0.37 4.41 -6.56
N VAL A 235 -0.09 5.26 -7.49
CA VAL A 235 -0.99 6.38 -7.20
C VAL A 235 -2.34 5.88 -6.66
N PRO A 236 -3.04 4.93 -7.32
CA PRO A 236 -4.26 4.33 -6.77
C PRO A 236 -4.04 3.64 -5.42
N TYR A 237 -2.90 2.97 -5.22
CA TYR A 237 -2.58 2.34 -3.94
C TYR A 237 -2.49 3.35 -2.80
N VAL A 238 -1.81 4.48 -3.00
CA VAL A 238 -1.72 5.54 -1.99
C VAL A 238 -3.12 6.05 -1.64
N ASP A 239 -3.94 6.38 -2.64
CA ASP A 239 -5.29 6.90 -2.37
C ASP A 239 -6.18 5.86 -1.64
N THR A 240 -6.17 4.61 -2.09
CA THR A 240 -7.04 3.58 -1.55
C THR A 240 -6.58 3.03 -0.20
N ILE A 241 -5.28 2.89 0.05
CA ILE A 241 -4.75 2.22 1.25
C ILE A 241 -4.25 3.21 2.30
N PHE A 242 -3.62 4.32 1.88
CA PHE A 242 -3.09 5.30 2.84
C PHE A 242 -4.18 6.26 3.30
N PHE A 243 -5.09 6.63 2.39
CA PHE A 243 -6.18 7.55 2.71
C PHE A 243 -7.48 6.84 3.06
N ARG A 244 -8.07 6.13 2.11
CA ARG A 244 -9.44 5.63 2.27
C ARG A 244 -9.55 4.46 3.23
N GLY A 245 -8.81 3.38 2.98
CA GLY A 245 -8.93 2.11 3.70
C GLY A 245 -10.35 1.55 3.67
N THR A 246 -10.64 0.60 4.56
CA THR A 246 -12.03 0.20 4.86
C THR A 246 -12.33 0.48 6.32
N PRO A 247 -13.59 0.77 6.67
CA PRO A 247 -14.00 0.86 8.07
C PRO A 247 -13.62 -0.42 8.82
N PHE A 248 -13.05 -0.29 10.02
CA PHE A 248 -12.68 -1.45 10.83
C PHE A 248 -13.89 -1.92 11.62
N LEU A 249 -14.21 -3.20 11.48
CA LEU A 249 -15.35 -3.83 12.16
C LEU A 249 -15.29 -3.69 13.68
N GLY A 250 -14.09 -3.56 14.24
CA GLY A 250 -13.87 -3.38 15.68
C GLY A 250 -13.96 -1.92 16.17
N THR A 251 -14.02 -0.91 15.29
CA THR A 251 -13.99 0.51 15.71
C THR A 251 -15.22 1.31 15.31
N VAL A 252 -15.97 0.86 14.29
CA VAL A 252 -17.16 1.58 13.80
C VAL A 252 -18.34 0.64 13.58
N SER A 253 -19.55 1.19 13.73
CA SER A 253 -20.80 0.49 13.48
C SER A 253 -21.22 0.59 12.01
N TYR A 254 -21.50 -0.57 11.41
CA TYR A 254 -22.09 -0.67 10.06
C TYR A 254 -23.61 -0.48 10.07
N ASN A 255 -24.21 -0.16 11.21
CA ASN A 255 -25.62 0.18 11.29
C ASN A 255 -25.88 1.45 10.48
N ALA A 256 -26.62 1.33 9.37
CA ALA A 256 -26.96 2.45 8.48
C ALA A 256 -27.67 3.61 9.20
N GLN A 257 -28.41 3.33 10.29
CA GLN A 257 -29.08 4.36 11.09
C GLN A 257 -28.10 5.17 11.96
N ALA A 258 -26.97 4.57 12.35
CA ALA A 258 -25.97 5.24 13.19
C ALA A 258 -25.10 6.23 12.42
N GLN A 259 -25.08 6.14 11.07
CA GLN A 259 -24.36 7.05 10.17
C GLN A 259 -22.88 7.25 10.54
N GLN A 260 -22.22 6.22 11.09
CA GLN A 260 -20.79 6.29 11.45
C GLN A 260 -19.86 6.09 10.27
N ILE A 261 -20.36 5.50 9.17
CA ILE A 261 -19.61 5.28 7.93
C ILE A 261 -20.16 6.24 6.88
N PRO A 262 -19.31 7.03 6.20
CA PRO A 262 -19.73 7.87 5.09
C PRO A 262 -20.43 7.08 4.00
N VAL A 263 -21.37 7.72 3.30
CA VAL A 263 -22.08 7.09 2.17
C VAL A 263 -21.17 6.97 0.94
N PHE A 264 -20.32 7.97 0.72
CA PHE A 264 -19.44 8.02 -0.44
C PHE A 264 -18.03 7.56 -0.08
N GLN A 265 -17.44 6.73 -0.94
CA GLN A 265 -16.12 6.11 -0.73
C GLN A 265 -14.97 7.13 -0.68
N ASP A 266 -15.09 8.24 -1.39
CA ASP A 266 -14.10 9.32 -1.45
C ASP A 266 -13.96 10.07 -0.10
N GLN A 267 -14.94 9.93 0.79
CA GLN A 267 -14.93 10.49 2.14
C GLN A 267 -14.34 9.54 3.19
N PHE A 268 -13.87 8.36 2.79
CA PHE A 268 -13.33 7.38 3.73
C PHE A 268 -11.98 7.86 4.28
N ILE A 269 -11.80 7.72 5.59
CA ILE A 269 -10.59 8.14 6.33
C ILE A 269 -10.15 7.03 7.29
N TYR A 270 -10.06 5.80 6.78
CA TYR A 270 -9.68 4.61 7.54
C TYR A 270 -8.31 4.05 7.13
N GLY A 271 -7.63 4.71 6.18
CA GLY A 271 -6.32 4.29 5.69
C GLY A 271 -5.21 4.47 6.73
N ALA A 272 -4.00 4.03 6.35
CA ALA A 272 -2.84 4.00 7.24
C ALA A 272 -2.51 5.35 7.89
N LEU A 273 -2.81 6.48 7.24
CA LEU A 273 -2.52 7.83 7.76
C LEU A 273 -3.54 8.33 8.79
N TYR A 274 -4.69 7.66 8.91
CA TYR A 274 -5.81 8.04 9.78
C TYR A 274 -6.03 7.04 10.92
N ALA A 275 -5.71 5.78 10.67
CA ALA A 275 -5.93 4.68 11.60
C ALA A 275 -5.35 4.96 12.99
N ASP A 276 -6.13 4.59 14.03
CA ASP A 276 -5.65 4.58 15.40
C ASP A 276 -4.74 3.36 15.64
N PRO A 277 -3.50 3.53 16.12
CA PRO A 277 -2.63 2.40 16.45
C PRO A 277 -3.04 1.68 17.75
N LEU A 278 -3.77 2.33 18.67
CA LEU A 278 -4.08 1.75 19.99
C LEU A 278 -4.90 0.46 19.95
N PRO A 279 -5.90 0.30 19.06
CA PRO A 279 -6.69 -0.94 18.98
C PRO A 279 -5.94 -2.14 18.38
N ILE A 280 -4.69 -1.98 17.93
CA ILE A 280 -3.92 -3.06 17.31
C ILE A 280 -3.76 -4.24 18.28
N GLY A 281 -4.04 -5.46 17.81
CA GLY A 281 -4.13 -6.65 18.64
C GLY A 281 -5.56 -6.97 19.11
N GLY A 282 -6.51 -6.05 18.92
CA GLY A 282 -7.93 -6.26 19.17
C GLY A 282 -8.65 -7.03 18.05
N ALA A 283 -9.82 -7.58 18.39
CA ALA A 283 -10.68 -8.26 17.42
C ALA A 283 -11.28 -7.25 16.42
N GLY A 284 -11.37 -7.64 15.14
CA GLY A 284 -11.96 -6.81 14.10
C GLY A 284 -11.07 -5.66 13.60
N ILE A 285 -9.76 -5.72 13.84
CA ILE A 285 -8.75 -4.72 13.43
C ILE A 285 -7.77 -5.35 12.41
N PRO A 286 -8.03 -5.22 11.09
CA PRO A 286 -7.25 -5.90 10.04
C PRO A 286 -5.74 -5.63 10.06
N PRO A 287 -5.24 -4.40 10.29
CA PRO A 287 -3.80 -4.12 10.32
C PRO A 287 -3.02 -4.92 11.36
N THR A 288 -3.69 -5.49 12.37
CA THR A 288 -3.07 -6.39 13.36
C THR A 288 -2.29 -7.52 12.70
N LEU A 289 -2.80 -8.08 11.58
CA LEU A 289 -2.14 -9.15 10.84
C LEU A 289 -0.76 -8.72 10.31
N LEU A 290 -0.68 -7.51 9.74
CA LEU A 290 0.60 -6.94 9.28
C LEU A 290 1.55 -6.67 10.45
N MET A 291 1.06 -6.05 11.52
CA MET A 291 1.92 -5.75 12.67
C MET A 291 2.45 -7.02 13.33
N GLN A 292 1.64 -8.08 13.32
CA GLN A 292 2.00 -9.41 13.78
C GLN A 292 3.08 -10.05 12.91
N ASP A 293 3.02 -9.90 11.59
CA ASP A 293 4.05 -10.43 10.69
C ASP A 293 5.37 -9.65 10.82
N MET A 294 5.30 -8.31 10.87
CA MET A 294 6.48 -7.45 11.00
C MET A 294 7.23 -7.67 12.31
N ARG A 295 6.57 -8.06 13.40
CA ARG A 295 7.25 -8.29 14.68
C ARG A 295 8.38 -9.33 14.60
N HIS A 296 8.32 -10.24 13.62
CA HIS A 296 9.29 -11.31 13.44
C HIS A 296 10.58 -10.87 12.74
N PHE A 297 10.58 -9.68 12.14
CA PHE A 297 11.65 -9.18 11.28
C PHE A 297 12.15 -7.79 11.70
N LEU A 298 11.91 -7.41 12.96
CA LEU A 298 12.42 -6.16 13.50
C LEU A 298 13.94 -6.24 13.69
N PRO A 299 14.68 -5.18 13.33
CA PRO A 299 16.10 -5.10 13.65
C PRO A 299 16.32 -4.85 15.16
N ASP A 300 17.46 -5.29 15.68
CA ASP A 300 17.80 -5.22 17.12
C ASP A 300 17.70 -3.79 17.69
N TYR A 301 18.16 -2.78 16.93
CA TYR A 301 18.09 -1.39 17.39
C TYR A 301 16.66 -0.89 17.57
N LEU A 302 15.69 -1.46 16.85
CA LEU A 302 14.29 -1.08 16.97
C LEU A 302 13.64 -1.76 18.20
N HIS A 303 14.04 -3.00 18.49
CA HIS A 303 13.73 -3.64 19.77
C HIS A 303 14.24 -2.79 20.95
N ASP A 304 15.47 -2.29 20.87
CA ASP A 304 16.06 -1.48 21.93
C ASP A 304 15.36 -0.14 22.13
N ILE A 305 14.86 0.49 21.05
CA ILE A 305 14.01 1.67 21.14
C ILE A 305 12.69 1.33 21.84
N TYR A 306 12.01 0.26 21.40
CA TYR A 306 10.69 -0.09 21.93
C TYR A 306 10.72 -0.52 23.40
N ARG A 307 11.80 -1.17 23.84
CA ARG A 307 12.01 -1.56 25.25
C ARG A 307 12.13 -0.37 26.21
N GLN A 308 12.52 0.81 25.72
CA GLN A 308 12.67 2.01 26.54
C GLN A 308 11.33 2.65 26.90
N GLY A 309 10.25 2.31 26.19
CA GLY A 309 8.92 2.84 26.47
C GLY A 309 8.26 2.23 27.71
N LEU A 310 7.14 2.83 28.13
CA LEU A 310 6.44 2.54 29.40
C LEU A 310 6.06 1.06 29.61
N ARG A 311 5.79 0.33 28.53
CA ARG A 311 5.34 -1.07 28.54
C ARG A 311 6.36 -2.07 27.98
N GLY A 312 7.60 -1.65 27.74
CA GLY A 312 8.60 -2.53 27.15
C GLY A 312 8.13 -3.11 25.81
N GLU A 313 8.07 -4.44 25.67
CA GLU A 313 7.55 -5.09 24.45
C GLU A 313 6.13 -5.69 24.62
N ASP A 314 5.45 -5.44 25.74
CA ASP A 314 4.09 -5.97 25.96
C ASP A 314 3.08 -5.43 24.94
N ASP A 315 3.30 -4.20 24.48
CA ASP A 315 2.52 -3.50 23.45
C ASP A 315 3.25 -3.40 22.10
N LEU A 316 4.18 -4.32 21.82
CA LEU A 316 5.04 -4.27 20.64
C LEU A 316 4.30 -4.01 19.32
N ARG A 317 3.15 -4.64 19.09
CA ARG A 317 2.37 -4.43 17.85
C ARG A 317 1.85 -3.00 17.70
N VAL A 318 1.53 -2.32 18.80
CA VAL A 318 1.11 -0.91 18.78
C VAL A 318 2.29 -0.05 18.36
N LYS A 319 3.48 -0.27 18.95
CA LYS A 319 4.71 0.47 18.62
C LYS A 319 5.16 0.26 17.18
N ILE A 320 5.08 -0.98 16.69
CA ILE A 320 5.27 -1.32 15.27
C ILE A 320 4.32 -0.50 14.39
N CYS A 321 3.03 -0.43 14.75
CA CYS A 321 2.04 0.34 13.99
C CYS A 321 2.34 1.84 13.98
N GLU A 322 2.84 2.40 15.08
CA GLU A 322 3.22 3.81 15.16
C GLU A 322 4.42 4.13 14.27
N SER A 323 5.49 3.35 14.35
CA SER A 323 6.65 3.53 13.46
C SER A 323 6.26 3.29 11.99
N PHE A 324 5.39 2.31 11.74
CA PHE A 324 4.84 2.07 10.40
C PHE A 324 4.09 3.32 9.90
N GLN A 325 3.21 3.91 10.71
CA GLN A 325 2.49 5.13 10.35
C GLN A 325 3.44 6.31 10.07
N LYS A 326 4.50 6.50 10.87
CA LYS A 326 5.57 7.48 10.59
C LYS A 326 6.21 7.25 9.22
N SER A 327 6.51 6.00 8.87
CA SER A 327 7.07 5.67 7.56
C SER A 327 6.09 5.96 6.41
N MET A 328 4.79 5.73 6.60
CA MET A 328 3.78 6.04 5.58
C MET A 328 3.68 7.55 5.31
N PHE A 329 3.89 8.41 6.31
CA PHE A 329 4.00 9.86 6.08
C PHE A 329 5.25 10.24 5.27
N CYS A 330 6.36 9.50 5.41
CA CYS A 330 7.54 9.69 4.57
C CYS A 330 7.28 9.27 3.12
N VAL A 331 6.68 8.09 2.90
CA VAL A 331 6.29 7.63 1.55
C VAL A 331 5.30 8.60 0.90
N THR A 332 4.35 9.11 1.67
CA THR A 332 3.38 10.11 1.19
C THR A 332 4.05 11.43 0.84
N THR A 333 5.04 11.86 1.63
CA THR A 333 5.86 13.04 1.32
C THR A 333 6.54 12.88 -0.04
N ALA A 334 7.13 11.72 -0.32
CA ALA A 334 7.79 11.45 -1.60
C ALA A 334 6.80 11.54 -2.78
N ALA A 335 5.59 11.02 -2.62
CA ALA A 335 4.53 11.13 -3.62
C ALA A 335 4.09 12.59 -3.85
N ILE A 336 3.88 13.36 -2.77
CA ILE A 336 3.52 14.79 -2.85
C ILE A 336 4.60 15.55 -3.61
N ARG A 337 5.88 15.33 -3.28
CA ARG A 337 7.01 15.99 -3.95
C ARG A 337 7.10 15.61 -5.43
N GLY A 338 6.94 14.34 -5.76
CA GLY A 338 6.96 13.85 -7.14
C GLY A 338 5.84 14.39 -8.02
N LEU A 339 4.72 14.81 -7.41
CA LEU A 339 3.53 15.33 -8.10
C LEU A 339 3.39 16.86 -8.00
N MET A 340 4.40 17.57 -7.50
CA MET A 340 4.37 19.03 -7.45
C MET A 340 4.34 19.62 -8.87
N PRO A 341 3.56 20.70 -9.10
CA PRO A 341 3.42 21.28 -10.43
C PRO A 341 4.70 21.94 -10.94
N HIS A 342 5.59 22.38 -10.04
CA HIS A 342 6.88 22.99 -10.38
C HIS A 342 7.99 22.52 -9.44
N PRO A 343 9.27 22.58 -9.88
CA PRO A 343 10.42 22.28 -9.02
C PRO A 343 10.40 23.08 -7.72
N LEU A 344 10.86 22.45 -6.64
CA LEU A 344 10.87 23.05 -5.31
C LEU A 344 11.80 24.27 -5.22
N ASP A 345 12.92 24.22 -5.95
CA ASP A 345 13.96 25.25 -6.01
C ASP A 345 13.64 26.39 -6.99
N THR A 346 12.43 26.44 -7.55
CA THR A 346 12.01 27.50 -8.47
C THR A 346 12.15 28.90 -7.85
N GLU A 347 12.68 29.85 -8.62
CA GLU A 347 12.77 31.27 -8.23
C GLU A 347 11.56 32.08 -8.69
N ASP A 348 10.70 31.53 -9.56
CA ASP A 348 9.52 32.23 -10.08
C ASP A 348 8.45 32.35 -8.98
N PRO A 349 8.07 33.57 -8.56
CA PRO A 349 7.05 33.77 -7.53
C PRO A 349 5.69 33.13 -7.86
N LYS A 350 5.33 33.05 -9.15
CA LYS A 350 4.08 32.42 -9.58
C LYS A 350 4.13 30.90 -9.39
N GLN A 351 5.28 30.29 -9.70
CA GLN A 351 5.47 28.85 -9.51
C GLN A 351 5.51 28.48 -8.03
N ARG A 352 6.17 29.28 -7.18
CA ARG A 352 6.11 29.13 -5.72
C ARG A 352 4.68 29.22 -5.19
N GLN A 353 3.89 30.16 -5.70
CA GLN A 353 2.48 30.29 -5.29
C GLN A 353 1.64 29.10 -5.76
N ALA A 354 1.88 28.57 -6.96
CA ALA A 354 1.21 27.37 -7.45
C ALA A 354 1.56 26.13 -6.62
N ASN A 355 2.84 25.95 -6.28
CA ASN A 355 3.31 24.91 -5.37
C ASN A 355 2.65 25.03 -3.99
N ARG A 356 2.57 26.24 -3.41
CA ARG A 356 1.88 26.45 -2.13
C ARG A 356 0.41 26.04 -2.20
N ALA A 357 -0.32 26.50 -3.21
CA ALA A 357 -1.74 26.16 -3.38
C ALA A 357 -1.95 24.64 -3.56
N TYR A 358 -0.99 23.96 -4.19
CA TYR A 358 -0.97 22.51 -4.28
C TYR A 358 -0.76 21.84 -2.91
N LEU A 359 0.20 22.32 -2.12
CA LEU A 359 0.49 21.80 -0.78
C LEU A 359 -0.67 22.04 0.20
N GLU A 360 -1.30 23.23 0.16
CA GLU A 360 -2.47 23.54 0.98
C GLU A 360 -3.63 22.59 0.72
N LYS A 361 -3.91 22.24 -0.55
CA LYS A 361 -4.92 21.21 -0.89
C LYS A 361 -4.59 19.83 -0.33
N TRP A 362 -3.30 19.47 -0.26
CA TRP A 362 -2.90 18.24 0.42
C TRP A 362 -3.11 18.35 1.94
N MET A 363 -2.81 19.50 2.52
CA MET A 363 -3.00 19.72 3.95
C MET A 363 -4.46 19.64 4.36
N ASP A 364 -5.41 20.07 3.52
CA ASP A 364 -6.84 19.87 3.76
C ASP A 364 -7.18 18.38 4.03
N ARG A 365 -6.53 17.46 3.29
CA ARG A 365 -6.70 16.01 3.48
C ARG A 365 -6.11 15.54 4.80
N PHE A 366 -5.03 16.16 5.29
CA PHE A 366 -4.36 15.74 6.52
C PHE A 366 -4.98 16.28 7.80
N ILE A 367 -5.92 17.23 7.73
CA ILE A 367 -6.60 17.78 8.92
C ILE A 367 -7.17 16.67 9.84
N PRO A 368 -7.92 15.68 9.34
CA PRO A 368 -8.42 14.59 10.19
C PRO A 368 -7.42 13.43 10.40
N SER A 369 -6.18 13.56 9.90
CA SER A 369 -5.19 12.48 9.95
C SER A 369 -4.42 12.43 11.27
N ARG A 370 -3.51 11.45 11.40
CA ARG A 370 -2.60 11.34 12.54
C ARG A 370 -1.33 12.18 12.41
N LEU A 371 -1.24 13.09 11.43
CA LEU A 371 -0.03 13.86 11.14
C LEU A 371 0.54 14.59 12.37
N GLU A 372 -0.30 15.31 13.12
CA GLU A 372 0.15 16.01 14.32
C GLU A 372 0.57 15.03 15.42
N ILE A 373 -0.16 13.93 15.56
CA ILE A 373 0.05 12.91 16.59
C ILE A 373 1.38 12.20 16.39
N VAL A 374 1.74 11.82 15.16
CA VAL A 374 3.01 11.13 14.87
C VAL A 374 4.24 12.03 15.08
N ASN A 375 4.04 13.35 15.13
CA ASN A 375 5.10 14.34 15.34
C ASN A 375 5.22 14.78 16.81
N VAL A 376 4.39 14.27 17.73
CA VAL A 376 4.54 14.54 19.16
C VAL A 376 5.83 13.89 19.69
N PRO A 377 6.76 14.64 20.29
CA PRO A 377 7.97 14.08 20.91
C PRO A 377 7.63 13.09 22.04
N ASP A 378 8.49 12.10 22.26
CA ASP A 378 8.48 11.22 23.45
C ASP A 378 7.20 10.39 23.66
N ARG A 379 6.59 9.86 22.59
CA ARG A 379 5.36 9.05 22.68
C ARG A 379 5.55 7.62 23.24
N TYR A 380 6.72 7.28 23.81
CA TYR A 380 7.06 5.93 24.27
C TYR A 380 6.96 5.73 25.77
#